data_AF-A0A832LZJ5-F1
#
_entry.id   AF-A0A832LZJ5-F1
#
_cell.length_a   1.000
_cell.length_b   1.000
_cell.length_c   1.000
_cell.angle_alpha   90.00
_cell.angle_beta   90.00
_cell.angle_gamma   90.00
#
_symmetry.space_group_name_H-M   'P 1'
#
loop_
_entity.id
_entity.type
_entity.pdbx_description
1 polymer ?
#
loop_
_entity_poly.entity_id
_entity_poly.type
_entity_poly.pdbx_seq_one_letter_code
_entity_poly.pdbx_strand_id
1 'polypeptide(L)'
;MGASDAEQRLEFQPGLTWRSMLAMVLAGLIFLPASTYLWLAVGAGASTAATYVTVILFSALARIYGTRLSRQELFIIYSIVGG
;
A
#
# COMPACT_ATOMS: atom_id res chain seq x y z
N MET A 1 2.27 32.14 -25.79
CA MET A 1 1.76 30.76 -25.66
C MET A 1 2.92 29.90 -25.17
N GLY A 2 3.49 30.17 -24.01
CA GLY A 2 2.83 30.07 -22.71
C GLY A 2 3.23 28.72 -22.12
N ALA A 3 4.49 28.58 -21.70
CA ALA A 3 5.02 27.36 -21.07
C ALA A 3 4.38 27.06 -19.68
N SER A 4 3.26 27.70 -19.38
CA SER A 4 2.47 27.66 -18.15
C SER A 4 1.34 26.62 -18.19
N ASP A 5 1.01 26.05 -19.35
CA ASP A 5 -0.12 25.11 -19.49
C ASP A 5 0.24 23.67 -19.09
N ALA A 6 1.49 23.42 -18.72
CA ALA A 6 2.00 22.12 -18.28
C ALA A 6 1.92 21.89 -16.76
N GLU A 7 1.43 22.85 -15.97
CA GLU A 7 1.01 22.58 -14.59
C GLU A 7 -0.35 21.87 -14.57
N GLN A 8 -0.41 20.68 -15.20
CA GLN A 8 -1.53 19.75 -15.07
C GLN A 8 -2.02 19.81 -13.63
N ARG A 9 -3.27 20.26 -13.43
CA ARG A 9 -3.90 20.31 -12.11
C ARG A 9 -3.89 18.91 -11.51
N LEU A 10 -2.83 18.57 -10.80
CA LEU A 10 -2.74 17.38 -9.99
C LEU A 10 -3.66 17.62 -8.80
N GLU A 11 -4.93 17.26 -8.95
CA GLU A 11 -5.85 17.26 -7.83
C GLU A 11 -5.43 16.16 -6.85
N PHE A 12 -4.84 16.58 -5.73
CA PHE A 12 -4.46 15.70 -4.65
C PHE A 12 -5.71 15.17 -3.96
N GLN A 13 -5.91 13.85 -4.04
CA GLN A 13 -6.96 13.18 -3.29
C GLN A 13 -6.44 12.70 -1.92
N PRO A 14 -7.30 12.68 -0.90
CA PRO A 14 -6.93 12.15 0.40
C PRO A 14 -6.66 10.64 0.30
N GLY A 15 -5.45 10.23 0.68
CA GLY A 15 -5.08 8.82 0.83
C GLY A 15 -5.28 8.30 2.25
N LEU A 16 -5.11 9.17 3.25
CA LEU A 16 -5.25 8.79 4.65
C LEU A 16 -6.72 8.79 5.05
N THR A 17 -7.41 7.69 4.78
CA THR A 17 -8.79 7.47 5.19
C THR A 17 -8.86 6.53 6.39
N TRP A 18 -10.03 6.39 7.02
CA TRP A 18 -10.24 5.36 8.06
C TRP A 18 -9.96 3.94 7.55
N ARG A 19 -10.22 3.68 6.25
CA ARG A 19 -9.94 2.40 5.61
C ARG A 19 -8.44 2.16 5.52
N SER A 20 -7.69 3.16 5.07
CA SER A 20 -6.23 3.10 5.08
C SER A 20 -5.70 2.93 6.49
N MET A 21 -6.24 3.66 7.47
CA MET A 21 -5.77 3.56 8.86
C MET A 21 -5.92 2.15 9.44
N LEU A 22 -7.07 1.50 9.21
CA LEU A 22 -7.26 0.11 9.57
C LEU A 22 -6.27 -0.81 8.86
N ALA A 23 -6.05 -0.58 7.56
CA ALA A 23 -5.08 -1.34 6.78
C ALA A 23 -3.64 -1.15 7.29
N MET A 24 -3.26 0.05 7.73
CA MET A 24 -1.94 0.34 8.32
C MET A 24 -1.73 -0.43 9.62
N VAL A 25 -2.73 -0.46 10.51
CA VAL A 25 -2.65 -1.21 11.77
C VAL A 25 -2.51 -2.71 11.51
N LEU A 26 -3.32 -3.25 10.60
CA LEU A 26 -3.27 -4.67 10.25
C LEU A 26 -1.95 -5.04 9.56
N ALA A 27 -1.47 -4.17 8.65
CA ALA A 27 -0.18 -4.30 7.99
C ALA A 27 0.97 -4.30 9.02
N GLY A 28 0.94 -3.37 9.97
CA GLY A 28 1.94 -3.27 11.02
C GLY A 28 1.97 -4.49 11.93
N LEU A 29 0.80 -5.01 12.33
CA LEU A 29 0.73 -6.13 13.27
C LEU A 29 1.02 -7.49 12.63
N ILE A 30 0.66 -7.69 11.36
CA ILE A 30 0.75 -9.00 10.69
C ILE A 30 1.92 -9.04 9.72
N PHE A 31 2.04 -8.04 8.86
CA PHE A 31 2.95 -8.10 7.71
C PHE A 31 4.37 -7.64 8.04
N LEU A 32 4.57 -6.68 8.94
CA LEU A 32 5.92 -6.32 9.41
C LEU A 32 6.65 -7.47 10.12
N PRO A 33 6.06 -8.21 11.08
CA PRO A 33 6.75 -9.35 11.67
C PRO A 33 6.92 -10.50 10.66
N ALA A 34 5.94 -10.72 9.77
CA ALA A 34 6.06 -11.74 8.73
C ALA A 34 7.19 -11.43 7.74
N SER A 35 7.33 -10.19 7.27
CA SER A 35 8.40 -9.78 6.37
C SER A 35 9.77 -9.88 7.03
N THR A 36 9.86 -9.50 8.31
CA THR A 36 11.08 -9.64 9.12
C THR A 36 11.47 -11.11 9.28
N TYR A 37 10.51 -11.98 9.59
CA TYR A 37 10.75 -13.42 9.69
C TYR A 37 11.22 -14.00 8.36
N LEU A 38 10.55 -13.67 7.25
CA LEU A 38 10.91 -14.15 5.92
C LEU A 38 12.30 -13.66 5.49
N TRP A 39 12.66 -12.42 5.83
CA TRP A 39 13.99 -11.88 5.59
C TRP A 39 15.07 -12.70 6.32
N LEU A 40 14.82 -13.07 7.59
CA LEU A 40 15.75 -13.88 8.39
C LEU A 40 15.79 -15.36 7.98
N ALA A 41 14.63 -15.95 7.63
CA ALA A 41 14.49 -17.38 7.40
C ALA A 41 14.79 -17.79 5.95
N VAL A 42 14.44 -16.95 4.98
CA VAL A 42 14.51 -17.26 3.54
C VAL A 42 15.53 -16.37 2.83
N GLY A 43 15.82 -15.18 3.37
CA GLY A 43 16.76 -14.22 2.79
C GLY A 43 16.07 -13.04 2.07
N ALA A 44 16.88 -12.10 1.58
CA ALA A 44 16.42 -10.78 1.15
C ALA A 44 15.40 -10.74 0.00
N GLY A 45 15.30 -11.77 -0.83
CA GLY A 45 14.33 -11.80 -1.95
C GLY A 45 12.88 -12.02 -1.51
N ALA A 46 12.66 -12.59 -0.33
CA ALA A 46 11.33 -12.94 0.15
C ALA A 46 10.54 -11.74 0.71
N SER A 47 11.24 -10.73 1.26
CA SER A 47 10.60 -9.53 1.80
C SER A 47 9.94 -8.69 0.69
N THR A 48 10.60 -8.53 -0.45
CA THR A 48 10.04 -7.78 -1.59
C THR A 48 8.79 -8.45 -2.17
N ALA A 49 8.79 -9.79 -2.24
CA ALA A 49 7.61 -10.55 -2.66
C ALA A 49 6.46 -10.39 -1.66
N ALA A 50 6.75 -10.40 -0.35
CA ALA A 50 5.75 -10.20 0.69
C ALA A 50 5.04 -8.84 0.56
N THR A 51 5.75 -7.77 0.19
CA THR A 51 5.15 -6.45 -0.05
C THR A 51 4.09 -6.49 -1.15
N TYR A 52 4.43 -7.01 -2.33
CA TYR A 52 3.47 -7.08 -3.45
C TYR A 52 2.27 -7.97 -3.12
N VAL A 53 2.52 -9.11 -2.47
CA VAL A 53 1.46 -10.02 -2.03
C VAL A 53 0.51 -9.30 -1.08
N THR A 54 1.03 -8.52 -0.13
CA THR A 54 0.22 -7.73 0.82
C THR A 54 -0.69 -6.75 0.09
N VAL A 55 -0.13 -5.95 -0.82
CA VAL A 55 -0.90 -4.97 -1.60
C VAL A 55 -2.00 -5.64 -2.41
N ILE A 56 -1.70 -6.77 -3.06
CA ILE A 56 -2.67 -7.55 -3.83
C ILE A 56 -3.77 -8.10 -2.91
N LEU A 57 -3.41 -8.64 -1.74
CA LEU A 57 -4.35 -9.17 -0.76
C LEU A 57 -5.33 -8.10 -0.25
N PHE A 58 -4.84 -6.91 0.13
CA PHE A 58 -5.71 -5.81 0.56
C PHE A 58 -6.61 -5.31 -0.58
N SER A 59 -6.08 -5.23 -1.80
CA SER A 59 -6.87 -4.88 -2.99
C SER A 59 -7.99 -5.90 -3.26
N ALA A 60 -7.67 -7.19 -3.14
CA ALA A 60 -8.63 -8.28 -3.30
C ALA A 60 -9.68 -8.27 -2.18
N LEU A 61 -9.28 -8.12 -0.93
CA LEU A 61 -10.18 -8.03 0.23
C LEU A 61 -11.13 -6.83 0.07
N ALA A 62 -10.61 -5.65 -0.26
CA ALA A 62 -11.44 -4.48 -0.49
C ALA A 62 -12.53 -4.75 -1.55
N ARG A 63 -12.14 -5.40 -2.66
CA ARG A 63 -13.05 -5.79 -3.74
C ARG A 63 -14.10 -6.81 -3.27
N ILE A 64 -13.71 -7.80 -2.47
CA ILE A 64 -14.61 -8.82 -1.90
C ILE A 64 -15.65 -8.15 -0.99
N TYR A 65 -15.25 -7.16 -0.18
CA TYR A 65 -16.15 -6.39 0.68
C TYR A 65 -16.98 -5.32 -0.07
N GLY A 66 -17.00 -5.35 -1.41
CA GLY A 66 -17.79 -4.41 -2.23
C GLY A 66 -17.23 -2.98 -2.26
N THR A 67 -15.98 -2.79 -1.84
CA THR A 67 -15.31 -1.49 -1.85
C THR A 67 -14.17 -1.46 -2.88
N ARG A 68 -13.71 -0.26 -3.25
CA ARG A 68 -12.49 -0.08 -4.05
C ARG A 68 -11.56 0.83 -3.25
N LEU A 69 -10.30 0.43 -3.14
CA LEU A 69 -9.24 1.28 -2.60
C LEU A 69 -8.80 2.27 -3.68
N SER A 70 -8.65 3.53 -3.31
CA SER A 70 -8.05 4.54 -4.17
C SER A 70 -6.56 4.26 -4.38
N ARG A 71 -5.97 4.85 -5.42
CA ARG A 71 -4.53 4.71 -5.69
C ARG A 71 -3.69 5.25 -4.52
N GLN A 72 -4.19 6.29 -3.86
CA GLN A 72 -3.54 6.93 -2.71
C GLN A 72 -3.61 6.04 -1.47
N GLU A 73 -4.76 5.39 -1.23
CA GLU A 73 -4.92 4.42 -0.13
C GLU A 73 -3.99 3.21 -0.33
N LEU A 74 -3.91 2.69 -1.56
CA LEU A 74 -3.01 1.60 -1.95
C LEU A 74 -1.53 1.97 -1.80
N PHE A 75 -1.16 3.20 -2.17
CA PHE A 75 0.20 3.69 -2.02
C PHE A 75 0.62 3.72 -0.54
N ILE A 76 -0.24 4.22 0.35
CA ILE A 76 0.05 4.24 1.80
C ILE A 76 0.28 2.82 2.32
N ILE A 77 -0.55 1.85 1.92
CA ILE A 77 -0.40 0.45 2.35
C ILE A 77 0.95 -0.12 1.86
N TYR A 78 1.32 0.15 0.60
CA TYR A 78 2.62 -0.28 0.05
C TYR A 78 3.80 0.31 0.82
N SER A 79 3.79 1.62 1.07
CA SER A 79 4.90 2.33 1.71
C SER A 79 5.20 1.87 3.14
N ILE A 80 4.21 1.32 3.84
CA ILE A 80 4.39 0.85 5.23
C ILE A 80 5.01 -0.55 5.27
N VAL A 81 4.73 -1.38 4.26
CA VAL A 81 5.17 -2.78 4.25
C VAL A 81 6.52 -2.94 3.55
N GLY A 82 6.75 -2.19 2.47
CA GLY A 82 7.95 -2.29 1.64
C GLY A 82 8.87 -1.08 1.66
N GLY A 83 8.59 -0.09 2.51
CA GLY A 83 9.50 1.02 2.79
C GLY A 83 10.76 0.57 3.52
#